data_AF-A0A3B8WAE7-F1
#
_entry.id   AF-A0A3B8WAE7-F1
#
_cell.length_a   1.000
_cell.length_b   1.000
_cell.length_c   1.000
_cell.angle_alpha   90.00
_cell.angle_beta   90.00
_cell.angle_gamma   90.00
#
_symmetry.space_group_name_H-M   'P 1'
#
loop_
_entity.id
_entity.type
_entity.pdbx_description
1 polymer ?
#
loop_
_entity_poly.entity_id
_entity_poly.type
_entity_poly.pdbx_seq_one_letter_code
_entity_poly.pdbx_strand_id
1 'polypeptide(L)'
;MTKKLLATPLAERVRAVVFHRRVVFGVPFAWLLLFFLLPFALVLKISLTSAVMAIPPYEPVFRWVENTLSVVVNFGNYLFLASDSLYIAAYWGSVKTAFLATLFCLLIGYPMAYAMARAPKHWQLVFLLMVMLPSWTSFLIRVYAWMGILGNQGLLNSFLLWLGVIESP
;
A
#
# COMPACT_ATOMS: atom_id res chain seq x y z
N MET A 1 -40.09 16.11 54.76
CA MET A 1 -38.69 15.74 55.03
C MET A 1 -37.96 15.64 53.69
N THR A 2 -37.69 16.82 53.16
CA THR A 2 -37.48 17.17 51.75
C THR A 2 -36.13 17.87 51.69
N LYS A 3 -35.08 17.21 51.19
CA LYS A 3 -33.79 17.78 50.70
C LYS A 3 -32.72 16.68 50.64
N LYS A 4 -32.74 15.85 49.60
CA LYS A 4 -31.55 15.06 49.19
C LYS A 4 -31.55 14.77 47.69
N LEU A 5 -32.12 15.71 46.90
CA LEU A 5 -32.40 15.54 45.47
C LEU A 5 -31.45 16.32 44.55
N LEU A 6 -30.44 17.04 45.05
CA LEU A 6 -29.62 17.93 44.22
C LEU A 6 -28.15 17.89 44.63
N ALA A 7 -27.27 17.90 43.62
CA ALA A 7 -25.80 18.01 43.66
C ALA A 7 -24.99 16.69 43.68
N THR A 8 -25.19 15.82 42.68
CA THR A 8 -23.97 15.26 42.05
C THR A 8 -23.36 16.42 41.27
N PRO A 9 -22.07 16.78 41.50
CA PRO A 9 -21.47 17.90 40.81
C PRO A 9 -21.61 17.68 39.30
N LEU A 10 -22.08 18.70 38.58
CA LEU A 10 -22.28 18.67 37.12
C LEU A 10 -21.03 18.12 36.40
N ALA A 11 -19.86 18.38 36.98
CA ALA A 11 -18.57 17.82 36.57
C ALA A 11 -18.49 16.29 36.58
N GLU A 12 -19.02 15.59 37.59
CA GLU A 12 -19.03 14.12 37.64
C GLU A 12 -19.95 13.52 36.57
N ARG A 13 -21.12 14.12 36.33
CA ARG A 13 -22.03 13.68 35.27
C ARG A 13 -21.42 13.88 33.88
N VAL A 14 -20.79 15.04 33.65
CA VAL A 14 -20.07 15.31 32.39
C VAL A 14 -18.88 14.36 32.22
N ARG A 15 -18.11 14.09 33.28
CA ARG A 15 -16.97 13.15 33.24
C ARG A 15 -17.43 11.71 32.97
N ALA A 16 -18.52 11.26 33.58
CA ALA A 16 -19.10 9.95 33.35
C ALA A 16 -19.64 9.80 31.91
N VAL A 17 -20.33 10.82 31.37
CA VAL A 17 -20.82 10.81 29.99
C VAL A 17 -19.69 10.88 28.96
N VAL A 18 -18.65 11.70 29.20
CA VAL A 18 -17.47 11.77 28.34
C VAL A 18 -16.67 10.46 28.40
N PHE A 19 -16.55 9.84 29.57
CA PHE A 19 -15.91 8.53 29.73
C PHE A 19 -16.71 7.44 29.01
N HIS A 20 -18.04 7.39 29.16
CA HIS A 20 -18.91 6.46 28.44
C HIS A 20 -18.77 6.65 26.93
N ARG A 21 -18.78 7.89 26.44
CA ARG A 21 -18.62 8.19 25.01
C ARG A 21 -17.26 7.74 24.47
N ARG A 22 -16.16 7.99 25.21
CA ARG A 22 -14.81 7.59 24.81
C ARG A 22 -14.61 6.08 24.82
N VAL A 23 -15.20 5.37 25.78
CA VAL A 23 -15.13 3.90 25.84
C VAL A 23 -15.96 3.27 24.73
N VAL A 24 -17.16 3.79 24.46
CA VAL A 24 -18.03 3.30 23.37
C VAL A 24 -17.40 3.50 22.00
N PHE A 25 -16.68 4.60 21.77
CA PHE A 25 -15.89 4.77 20.53
C PHE A 25 -14.57 4.00 20.57
N GLY A 26 -13.90 3.91 21.72
CA GLY A 26 -12.58 3.29 21.85
C GLY A 26 -12.57 1.79 21.60
N VAL A 27 -13.65 1.08 21.97
CA VAL A 27 -13.74 -0.37 21.76
C VAL A 27 -13.71 -0.76 20.28
N PRO A 28 -14.55 -0.19 19.38
CA PRO A 28 -14.44 -0.42 17.95
C PRO A 28 -13.08 -0.06 17.36
N PHE A 29 -12.47 1.07 17.76
CA PHE A 29 -11.16 1.47 17.26
C PHE A 29 -10.05 0.50 17.72
N ALA A 30 -10.08 0.05 18.98
CA ALA A 30 -9.13 -0.94 19.48
C ALA A 30 -9.28 -2.29 18.74
N TRP A 31 -10.52 -2.70 18.48
CA TRP A 31 -10.82 -3.90 17.68
C TRP A 31 -10.28 -3.78 16.25
N LEU A 32 -10.58 -2.68 15.56
CA LEU A 32 -10.08 -2.41 14.21
C LEU A 32 -8.55 -2.37 14.16
N LEU A 33 -7.92 -1.71 15.14
CA LEU A 33 -6.47 -1.62 15.22
C LEU A 33 -5.84 -3.00 15.47
N LEU A 34 -6.43 -3.84 16.33
CA LEU A 34 -5.98 -5.19 16.58
C LEU A 34 -6.01 -6.04 15.29
N PHE A 35 -7.14 -6.04 14.59
CA PHE A 35 -7.28 -6.79 13.34
C PHE A 35 -6.43 -6.22 12.20
N PHE A 36 -6.20 -4.91 12.19
CA PHE A 36 -5.28 -4.26 11.27
C PHE A 36 -3.83 -4.68 11.52
N LEU A 37 -3.38 -4.73 12.79
CA LEU A 37 -2.01 -5.09 13.15
C LEU A 37 -1.73 -6.59 13.05
N LEU A 38 -2.75 -7.44 13.17
CA LEU A 38 -2.60 -8.90 13.13
C LEU A 38 -1.83 -9.42 11.90
N PRO A 39 -2.18 -9.07 10.64
CA PRO A 39 -1.42 -9.51 9.47
C PRO A 39 0.03 -9.01 9.48
N PHE A 40 0.30 -7.79 9.95
CA PHE A 40 1.67 -7.28 10.06
C PHE A 40 2.48 -8.03 11.11
N ALA A 41 1.86 -8.38 12.25
CA ALA A 41 2.49 -9.20 13.27
C ALA A 41 2.81 -10.61 12.75
N LEU A 42 1.94 -11.20 11.92
CA LEU A 42 2.21 -12.47 11.24
C LEU A 42 3.38 -12.36 10.27
N VAL A 43 3.43 -11.32 9.44
CA VAL A 43 4.55 -11.09 8.51
C VAL A 43 5.86 -10.89 9.28
N LEU A 44 5.83 -10.12 10.37
CA LEU A 44 7.01 -9.92 11.23
C LEU A 44 7.48 -11.24 11.85
N LYS A 45 6.54 -12.07 12.33
CA LYS A 45 6.85 -13.41 12.84
C LYS A 45 7.52 -14.26 11.77
N ILE A 46 7.00 -14.27 10.54
CA ILE A 46 7.55 -15.05 9.42
C ILE A 46 8.92 -14.50 9.00
N SER A 47 9.12 -13.18 8.98
CA SER A 47 10.40 -12.55 8.63
C SER A 47 11.56 -13.00 9.53
N LEU A 48 11.26 -13.41 10.76
CA LEU A 48 12.22 -13.89 11.77
C LEU A 48 12.46 -15.41 11.71
N THR A 49 11.79 -16.14 10.81
CA THR A 49 11.91 -17.60 10.67
C THR A 49 12.87 -18.00 9.57
N SER A 50 13.46 -19.18 9.68
CA SER A 50 14.20 -19.86 8.62
C SER A 50 13.24 -20.41 7.57
N ALA A 51 13.51 -20.12 6.30
CA ALA A 51 12.83 -20.77 5.18
C ALA A 51 13.28 -22.23 5.09
N VAL A 52 12.32 -23.15 5.05
CA VAL A 52 12.57 -24.59 4.93
C VAL A 52 11.69 -25.18 3.83
N MET A 53 12.17 -26.23 3.18
CA MET A 53 11.42 -26.98 2.16
C MET A 53 10.39 -27.91 2.84
N ALA A 54 9.41 -27.32 3.53
CA ALA A 54 8.33 -28.01 4.22
C ALA A 54 6.98 -27.30 3.98
N ILE A 55 5.89 -27.93 4.44
CA ILE A 55 4.55 -27.32 4.45
C ILE A 55 4.16 -27.16 5.94
N PRO A 56 4.07 -25.93 6.48
CA PRO A 56 4.33 -24.62 5.86
C PRO A 56 5.83 -24.36 5.58
N PRO A 57 6.18 -23.47 4.62
CA PRO A 57 7.57 -23.23 4.16
C PRO A 57 8.40 -22.36 5.13
N TYR A 58 8.18 -22.52 6.43
CA TYR A 58 8.90 -21.81 7.49
C TYR A 58 8.93 -22.64 8.78
N GLU A 59 10.00 -22.51 9.55
CA GLU A 59 10.04 -23.13 10.87
C GLU A 59 9.20 -22.34 11.89
N PRO A 60 8.41 -23.00 12.77
CA PRO A 60 7.70 -22.30 13.82
C PRO A 60 8.68 -21.66 14.82
N VAL A 61 8.54 -20.35 15.03
CA VAL A 61 9.35 -19.59 16.02
C VAL A 61 9.26 -20.19 17.42
N PHE A 62 8.06 -20.65 17.81
CA PHE A 62 7.81 -21.26 19.11
C PHE A 62 7.60 -22.76 18.93
N ARG A 63 8.55 -23.58 19.39
CA ARG A 63 8.38 -25.03 19.50
C ARG A 63 8.32 -25.41 20.96
N TRP A 64 7.21 -26.04 21.34
CA TRP A 64 7.04 -26.67 22.64
C TRP A 64 7.27 -28.16 22.46
N VAL A 65 8.42 -28.66 22.91
CA VAL A 65 8.79 -30.07 22.83
C VAL A 65 9.37 -30.48 24.19
N GLU A 66 8.89 -31.59 24.75
CA GLU A 66 9.44 -32.20 25.97
C GLU A 66 9.63 -31.20 27.14
N ASN A 67 8.58 -30.43 27.42
CA ASN A 67 8.56 -29.43 28.50
C ASN A 67 9.63 -28.32 28.40
N THR A 68 10.22 -28.15 27.20
CA THR A 68 11.19 -27.10 26.88
C THR A 68 10.62 -26.20 25.79
N LEU A 69 10.59 -24.90 26.06
CA LEU A 69 10.24 -23.88 25.07
C LEU A 69 11.51 -23.52 24.28
N SER A 70 11.57 -23.90 23.00
CA SER A 70 12.63 -23.44 22.10
C SER A 70 12.11 -22.30 21.22
N VAL A 71 12.84 -21.18 21.26
CA VAL A 71 12.58 -19.98 20.47
C VAL A 71 13.73 -19.79 19.50
N VAL A 72 13.47 -19.99 18.21
CA VAL A 72 14.47 -19.84 17.15
C VAL A 72 14.15 -18.59 16.34
N VAL A 73 15.08 -17.64 16.35
CA VAL A 73 14.99 -16.37 15.60
C VAL A 73 16.19 -16.26 14.68
N ASN A 74 15.93 -16.08 13.38
CA ASN A 74 16.95 -15.96 12.34
C ASN A 74 17.09 -14.50 11.90
N PHE A 75 18.11 -13.80 12.44
CA PHE A 75 18.47 -12.46 11.98
C PHE A 75 19.32 -12.46 10.69
N GLY A 76 19.82 -13.64 10.27
CA GLY A 76 20.57 -13.82 9.04
C GLY A 76 19.78 -13.44 7.79
N ASN A 77 18.46 -13.57 7.82
CA ASN A 77 17.57 -13.08 6.75
C ASN A 77 17.77 -11.60 6.45
N TYR A 78 17.91 -10.76 7.49
CA TYR A 78 18.12 -9.31 7.31
C TYR A 78 19.53 -9.00 6.82
N LEU A 79 20.53 -9.77 7.29
CA LEU A 79 21.89 -9.63 6.81
C LEU A 79 21.97 -10.00 5.32
N PHE A 80 21.31 -11.08 4.92
CA PHE A 80 21.21 -11.52 3.52
C PHE A 80 20.57 -10.44 2.63
N LEU A 81 19.47 -9.82 3.09
CA LEU A 81 18.86 -8.67 2.41
C LEU A 81 19.83 -7.50 2.20
N ALA A 82 20.73 -7.27 3.15
CA ALA A 82 21.69 -6.15 3.13
C ALA A 82 23.02 -6.49 2.46
N SER A 83 23.35 -7.76 2.25
CA SER A 83 24.62 -8.20 1.65
C SER A 83 24.47 -8.64 0.19
N ASP A 84 23.30 -9.13 -0.20
CA ASP A 84 23.05 -9.65 -1.53
C ASP A 84 22.76 -8.50 -2.52
N SER A 85 23.60 -8.42 -3.56
CA SER A 85 23.55 -7.38 -4.58
C SER A 85 22.24 -7.42 -5.38
N LEU A 86 21.60 -8.58 -5.51
CA LEU A 86 20.33 -8.71 -6.22
C LEU A 86 19.19 -8.02 -5.46
N TYR A 87 19.12 -8.20 -4.14
CA TYR A 87 18.08 -7.57 -3.31
C TYR A 87 18.27 -6.05 -3.25
N ILE A 88 19.51 -5.59 -3.09
CA ILE A 88 19.83 -4.16 -3.13
C ILE A 88 19.48 -3.56 -4.50
N ALA A 89 19.84 -4.23 -5.59
CA ALA A 89 19.54 -3.76 -6.95
C ALA A 89 18.04 -3.72 -7.21
N ALA A 90 17.28 -4.73 -6.78
CA ALA A 90 15.83 -4.77 -6.92
C ALA A 90 15.15 -3.65 -6.09
N TYR A 91 15.61 -3.43 -4.86
CA TYR A 91 15.12 -2.35 -4.01
C TYR A 91 15.39 -0.98 -4.64
N TRP A 92 16.63 -0.73 -5.07
CA TRP A 92 17.01 0.53 -5.71
C TRP A 92 16.27 0.75 -7.03
N GLY A 93 16.11 -0.31 -7.84
CA GLY A 93 15.33 -0.28 -9.07
C GLY A 93 13.86 0.12 -8.83
N SER A 94 13.26 -0.42 -7.77
CA SER A 94 11.89 -0.09 -7.36
C SER A 94 11.77 1.37 -6.92
N VAL A 95 12.66 1.83 -6.04
CA VAL A 95 12.69 3.22 -5.56
C VAL A 95 12.91 4.19 -6.72
N LYS A 96 13.88 3.92 -7.60
CA LYS A 96 14.15 4.73 -8.78
C LYS A 96 12.92 4.80 -9.68
N THR A 97 12.28 3.67 -9.98
CA THR A 97 11.09 3.62 -10.85
C THR A 97 9.92 4.39 -10.24
N ALA A 98 9.64 4.19 -8.94
CA ALA A 98 8.59 4.91 -8.24
C ALA A 98 8.85 6.42 -8.18
N PHE A 99 10.10 6.83 -7.96
CA PHE A 99 10.48 8.23 -7.94
C PHE A 99 10.32 8.89 -9.32
N LEU A 100 10.85 8.27 -10.38
CA LEU A 100 10.69 8.79 -11.75
C LEU A 100 9.22 8.85 -12.16
N ALA A 101 8.45 7.80 -11.88
CA ALA A 101 7.01 7.77 -12.17
C ALA A 101 6.27 8.90 -11.44
N THR A 102 6.58 9.14 -10.16
CA THR A 102 6.00 10.23 -9.38
C THR A 102 6.37 11.59 -9.96
N LEU A 103 7.63 11.78 -10.32
CA LEU A 103 8.12 13.02 -10.92
C LEU A 103 7.42 13.31 -12.25
N PHE A 104 7.34 12.33 -13.17
CA PHE A 104 6.64 12.50 -14.43
C PHE A 104 5.14 12.73 -14.24
N CYS A 105 4.51 12.04 -13.28
CA CYS A 105 3.11 12.26 -12.93
C CYS A 105 2.88 13.70 -12.46
N LEU A 106 3.77 14.26 -11.63
CA LEU A 106 3.68 15.65 -11.19
C LEU A 106 3.92 16.63 -12.35
N LEU A 107 4.95 16.39 -13.15
CA LEU A 107 5.32 17.25 -14.27
C LEU A 107 4.24 17.33 -15.35
N ILE A 108 3.50 16.25 -15.60
CA ILE A 108 2.43 16.20 -16.60
C ILE A 108 1.07 16.52 -15.96
N GLY A 109 0.78 15.94 -14.81
CA GLY A 109 -0.50 16.05 -14.12
C GLY A 109 -0.78 17.44 -13.56
N TYR A 110 0.23 18.12 -13.01
CA TYR A 110 0.06 19.47 -12.47
C TYR A 110 -0.33 20.50 -13.53
N PRO A 111 0.41 20.65 -14.66
CA PRO A 111 0.00 21.60 -15.70
C PRO A 111 -1.34 21.22 -16.34
N MET A 112 -1.65 19.92 -16.49
CA MET A 112 -2.95 19.48 -16.97
C MET A 112 -4.08 19.92 -16.03
N ALA A 113 -3.95 19.67 -14.72
CA ALA A 113 -4.93 20.09 -13.72
C ALA A 113 -5.09 21.61 -13.66
N TYR A 114 -3.99 22.34 -13.80
CA TYR A 114 -4.00 23.80 -13.85
C TYR A 114 -4.71 24.33 -15.11
N ALA A 115 -4.47 23.73 -16.27
CA ALA A 115 -5.16 24.07 -17.51
C ALA A 115 -6.66 23.79 -17.41
N MET A 116 -7.05 22.65 -16.81
CA MET A 116 -8.45 22.31 -16.55
C MET A 116 -9.12 23.32 -15.60
N ALA A 117 -8.45 23.72 -14.52
CA ALA A 117 -8.99 24.70 -13.57
C ALA A 117 -9.20 26.09 -14.20
N ARG A 118 -8.42 26.45 -15.22
CA ARG A 118 -8.54 27.72 -15.96
C ARG A 118 -9.45 27.64 -17.19
N ALA A 119 -9.92 26.45 -17.57
CA ALA A 119 -10.80 26.28 -18.72
C ALA A 119 -12.22 26.83 -18.46
N PRO A 120 -12.99 27.18 -19.51
CA PRO A 120 -14.39 27.58 -19.38
C PRO A 120 -15.22 26.53 -18.66
N LYS A 121 -16.16 26.95 -17.80
CA LYS A 121 -16.95 26.05 -16.92
C LYS A 121 -17.61 24.86 -17.63
N HIS A 122 -18.02 25.02 -18.89
CA HIS A 122 -18.65 23.94 -19.66
C HIS A 122 -17.67 22.84 -20.09
N TRP A 123 -16.39 23.15 -20.31
CA TRP A 123 -15.35 22.17 -20.67
C TRP A 123 -14.75 21.46 -19.46
N GLN A 124 -14.80 22.06 -18.27
CA GLN A 124 -14.24 21.48 -17.05
C GLN A 124 -14.80 20.08 -16.77
N LEU A 125 -16.11 19.91 -16.94
CA LEU A 125 -16.78 18.63 -16.73
C LEU A 125 -16.34 17.59 -17.78
N VAL A 126 -16.16 18.00 -19.04
CA VAL A 126 -15.68 17.11 -20.11
C VAL A 126 -14.25 16.66 -19.84
N PHE A 127 -13.35 17.56 -19.47
CA PHE A 127 -11.97 17.19 -19.14
C PHE A 127 -11.89 16.29 -17.91
N LEU A 128 -12.68 16.57 -16.87
CA LEU A 128 -12.75 15.71 -15.69
C LEU A 128 -13.23 14.31 -16.08
N LEU A 129 -14.26 14.21 -16.92
CA LEU A 129 -14.78 12.94 -17.41
C LEU A 129 -13.72 12.18 -18.23
N MET A 130 -13.01 12.84 -19.16
CA MET A 130 -11.93 12.24 -19.94
C MET A 130 -10.80 11.66 -19.08
N VAL A 131 -10.49 12.28 -17.93
CA VAL A 131 -9.48 11.77 -16.99
C VAL A 131 -10.03 10.62 -16.14
N MET A 132 -11.30 10.67 -15.75
CA MET A 132 -11.92 9.61 -14.94
C MET A 132 -12.18 8.33 -15.73
N LEU A 133 -12.56 8.42 -17.01
CA LEU A 133 -12.84 7.27 -17.88
C LEU A 133 -11.71 6.22 -17.90
N PRO A 134 -10.43 6.57 -18.18
CA PRO A 134 -9.34 5.59 -18.17
C PRO A 134 -9.05 5.06 -16.76
N SER A 135 -9.36 5.81 -15.70
CA SER A 135 -9.21 5.33 -14.32
C SER A 135 -10.16 4.18 -13.99
N TRP A 136 -11.31 4.09 -14.67
CA TRP A 136 -12.28 3.00 -14.47
C TRP A 136 -11.94 1.75 -15.29
N THR A 137 -10.95 1.83 -16.19
CA THR A 137 -10.50 0.66 -16.96
C THR A 137 -9.65 -0.27 -16.10
N SER A 138 -9.85 -1.59 -16.28
CA SER A 138 -9.09 -2.62 -15.57
C SER A 138 -7.58 -2.45 -15.81
N PHE A 139 -6.80 -2.46 -14.73
CA PHE A 139 -5.34 -2.37 -14.80
C PHE A 139 -4.74 -3.48 -15.68
N LEU A 140 -5.29 -4.69 -15.65
CA LEU A 140 -4.83 -5.81 -16.46
C LEU A 140 -4.93 -5.53 -17.97
N ILE A 141 -6.04 -4.94 -18.42
CA ILE A 141 -6.25 -4.61 -19.83
C ILE A 141 -5.20 -3.58 -20.28
N ARG A 142 -4.95 -2.55 -19.46
CA ARG A 142 -3.91 -1.55 -19.74
C ARG A 142 -2.52 -2.18 -19.83
N VAL A 143 -2.20 -3.11 -18.94
CA VAL A 143 -0.92 -3.82 -18.94
C VAL A 143 -0.75 -4.69 -20.20
N TYR A 144 -1.78 -5.43 -20.62
CA TYR A 144 -1.72 -6.20 -21.87
C TYR A 144 -1.65 -5.33 -23.12
N ALA A 145 -2.37 -4.20 -23.14
CA ALA A 145 -2.27 -3.24 -24.23
C ALA A 145 -0.85 -2.67 -24.34
N TRP A 146 -0.23 -2.29 -23.22
CA TRP A 146 1.17 -1.83 -23.21
C TRP A 146 2.14 -2.92 -23.65
N MET A 147 1.97 -4.16 -23.18
CA MET A 147 2.78 -5.29 -23.67
C MET A 147 2.65 -5.49 -25.18
N GLY A 148 1.45 -5.35 -25.74
CA GLY A 148 1.23 -5.46 -27.18
C GLY A 148 1.82 -4.29 -27.98
N ILE A 149 1.77 -3.06 -27.45
CA ILE A 149 2.30 -1.87 -28.13
C ILE A 149 3.83 -1.83 -28.07
N LEU A 150 4.42 -2.15 -26.92
CA LEU A 150 5.86 -2.06 -26.64
C LEU A 150 6.61 -3.37 -26.86
N GLY A 151 5.92 -4.45 -27.20
CA GLY A 151 6.56 -5.73 -27.50
C GLY A 151 7.44 -5.64 -28.75
N ASN A 152 8.34 -6.61 -28.94
CA ASN A 152 9.30 -6.61 -30.05
C ASN A 152 8.61 -6.52 -31.43
N GLN A 153 7.48 -7.19 -31.62
CA GLN A 153 6.65 -7.09 -32.84
C GLN A 153 5.43 -6.17 -32.64
N GLY A 154 5.51 -5.27 -31.65
CA GLY A 154 4.43 -4.38 -31.29
C GLY A 154 4.24 -3.24 -32.27
N LEU A 155 3.09 -2.57 -32.16
CA LEU A 155 2.69 -1.46 -33.03
C LEU A 155 3.75 -0.34 -33.06
N LEU A 156 4.42 -0.08 -31.93
CA LEU A 156 5.44 0.97 -31.86
C LEU A 156 6.68 0.62 -32.70
N ASN A 157 7.20 -0.61 -32.56
CA ASN A 157 8.38 -1.05 -33.30
C ASN A 157 8.09 -1.13 -34.80
N SER A 158 6.92 -1.64 -35.20
CA SER A 158 6.52 -1.65 -36.61
C SER A 158 6.39 -0.23 -37.19
N PHE A 159 5.86 0.71 -36.41
CA PHE A 159 5.76 2.11 -36.82
C PHE A 159 7.14 2.78 -36.94
N LEU A 160 8.06 2.53 -36.01
CA LEU A 160 9.43 3.06 -36.05
C LEU A 160 10.26 2.46 -37.20
N LEU A 161 10.10 1.18 -37.51
CA LEU A 161 10.68 0.53 -38.70
C LEU A 161 10.15 1.16 -39.99
N TRP A 162 8.83 1.40 -40.06
CA TRP A 162 8.21 2.07 -41.21
C TRP A 162 8.74 3.49 -41.43
N LEU A 163 9.01 4.21 -40.33
CA LEU A 163 9.58 5.55 -40.36
C LEU A 163 11.10 5.55 -40.65
N GLY A 164 11.74 4.38 -40.72
CA GLY A 164 13.17 4.22 -40.97
C GLY A 164 14.06 4.66 -39.80
N VAL A 165 13.50 4.82 -38.60
CA VAL A 165 14.25 5.28 -37.40
C VAL A 165 15.06 4.14 -36.77
N ILE A 166 14.64 2.89 -36.98
CA ILE A 166 15.31 1.67 -36.51
C ILE A 166 15.44 0.66 -37.65
N GLU A 167 16.49 -0.16 -37.63
CA GLU A 167 16.77 -1.17 -38.67
C GLU A 167 16.28 -2.58 -38.28
N SER A 168 16.12 -2.84 -36.99
CA SER A 168 15.54 -4.09 -36.47
C SER A 168 14.71 -3.83 -35.21
N PRO A 169 13.65 -4.64 -34.98
CA PRO A 169 12.80 -4.56 -33.80
C PRO A 169 13.49 -4.94 -32.49
#